data_AF-A0A8X8B8I9-F1
#
_entry.id   AF-A0A8X8B8I9-F1
#
_cell.length_a   1.000
_cell.length_b   1.000
_cell.length_c   1.000
_cell.angle_alpha   90.00
_cell.angle_beta   90.00
_cell.angle_gamma   90.00
#
_symmetry.space_group_name_H-M   'P 1'
#
loop_
_entity.id
_entity.type
_entity.pdbx_description
1 polymer ?
#
loop_
_entity_poly.entity_id
_entity_poly.type
_entity_poly.pdbx_seq_one_letter_code
_entity_poly.pdbx_strand_id
1 'polypeptide(L)'
;MARHATRKPPRGRARSAIVGLYKKVRGENKLLGRNDNTCPICLSEYASSEAVGCLYRCEHCFHVECIDTWLQLRSSCSICRNSLSTR
;
A
#
# COMPACT_ATOMS: atom_id res chain seq x y z
N MET A 1 13.47 15.78 0.50
CA MET A 1 12.00 15.87 0.39
C MET A 1 11.59 14.84 -0.65
N ALA A 2 11.08 13.71 -0.18
CA ALA A 2 11.01 12.47 -0.94
C ALA A 2 10.12 12.62 -2.17
N ARG A 3 10.72 12.44 -3.35
CA ARG A 3 10.04 12.54 -4.63
C ARG A 3 9.27 11.24 -4.81
N HIS A 4 7.96 11.32 -5.01
CA HIS A 4 7.12 10.26 -5.57
C HIS A 4 7.65 9.89 -6.97
N ALA A 5 8.75 9.13 -7.00
CA ALA A 5 9.29 8.55 -8.22
C ALA A 5 8.48 7.29 -8.51
N THR A 6 7.26 7.47 -9.03
CA THR A 6 6.44 6.39 -9.57
C THR A 6 7.16 5.82 -10.79
N ARG A 7 8.07 4.87 -10.57
CA ARG A 7 8.63 4.08 -11.66
C ARG A 7 7.45 3.38 -12.33
N LYS A 8 7.20 3.68 -13.60
CA LYS A 8 6.13 3.05 -14.41
C LYS A 8 6.17 1.53 -14.20
N PRO A 9 5.09 0.88 -13.74
CA PRO A 9 5.11 -0.56 -13.55
C PRO A 9 5.18 -1.27 -14.93
N PRO A 10 5.93 -2.38 -15.04
CA PRO A 10 5.81 -3.29 -16.17
C PRO A 10 4.41 -3.94 -16.17
N ARG A 11 3.99 -4.55 -17.29
CA ARG A 11 2.69 -5.24 -17.44
C ARG A 11 2.44 -6.20 -16.26
N GLY A 12 1.60 -5.78 -15.30
CA GLY A 12 1.28 -6.52 -14.08
C GLY A 12 -0.22 -6.79 -13.94
N ARG A 13 -0.65 -7.29 -12.77
CA ARG A 13 -2.06 -7.57 -12.48
C ARG A 13 -2.94 -6.32 -12.69
N ALA A 14 -4.12 -6.48 -13.27
CA ALA A 14 -5.05 -5.37 -13.48
C ALA A 14 -5.45 -4.70 -12.16
N ARG A 15 -5.49 -3.36 -12.15
CA ARG A 15 -5.82 -2.54 -10.98
C ARG A 15 -7.15 -2.94 -10.32
N SER A 16 -8.16 -3.31 -11.12
CA SER A 16 -9.46 -3.77 -10.61
C SER A 16 -9.35 -5.01 -9.70
N ALA A 17 -8.36 -5.88 -9.93
CA ALA A 17 -8.12 -7.05 -9.09
C ALA A 17 -7.31 -6.73 -7.82
N ILE A 18 -6.74 -5.52 -7.73
CA ILE A 18 -5.90 -5.08 -6.61
C ILE A 18 -6.70 -4.28 -5.59
N VAL A 19 -7.63 -3.44 -6.03
CA VAL A 19 -8.47 -2.59 -5.16
C VAL A 19 -9.23 -3.42 -4.12
N GLY A 20 -9.55 -4.69 -4.39
CA GLY A 20 -10.19 -5.60 -3.43
C GLY A 20 -9.28 -6.16 -2.33
N LEU A 21 -7.96 -5.93 -2.39
CA LEU A 21 -6.99 -6.51 -1.45
C LEU A 21 -6.69 -5.60 -0.25
N TYR A 22 -7.09 -4.34 -0.30
CA TYR A 22 -6.87 -3.35 0.77
C TYR A 22 -8.09 -2.43 0.96
N LYS A 23 -8.24 -1.89 2.17
CA LYS A 23 -9.17 -0.78 2.46
C LYS A 23 -8.47 0.55 2.26
N LYS A 24 -9.13 1.50 1.60
CA LYS A 24 -8.62 2.86 1.41
C LYS A 24 -9.03 3.73 2.61
N VAL A 25 -8.07 4.43 3.19
CA VAL A 25 -8.23 5.38 4.30
C VAL A 25 -7.50 6.69 3.99
N ARG A 26 -7.84 7.77 4.70
CA ARG A 26 -7.13 9.07 4.59
C ARG A 26 -5.93 9.10 5.54
N GLY A 27 -4.84 9.72 5.09
CA GLY A 27 -3.59 9.85 5.84
C GLY A 27 -3.64 10.67 7.15
N GLU A 28 -4.79 11.24 7.51
CA GLU A 28 -4.97 12.10 8.69
C GLU A 28 -4.92 11.38 10.05
N ASN A 29 -4.91 10.05 10.09
CA ASN A 29 -4.93 9.32 11.35
C ASN A 29 -3.51 9.03 11.83
N LYS A 30 -3.15 9.48 13.04
CA LYS A 30 -1.82 9.23 13.64
C LYS A 30 -1.56 7.75 14.02
N LEU A 31 -2.53 6.87 13.77
CA LEU A 31 -2.53 5.43 14.07
C LEU A 31 -2.98 4.62 12.84
N LEU A 32 -2.35 4.84 11.67
CA LEU A 32 -2.71 4.14 10.44
C LEU A 32 -2.32 2.65 10.49
N GLY A 33 -3.23 1.84 11.01
CA GLY A 33 -3.10 0.38 11.03
C GLY A 33 -1.98 -0.11 11.96
N ARG A 34 -1.30 -1.19 11.56
CA ARG A 34 -0.31 -1.88 12.39
C ARG A 34 1.14 -1.35 12.23
N ASN A 35 1.37 -0.38 11.35
CA ASN A 35 2.70 0.18 11.12
C ASN A 35 2.74 1.68 11.50
N ASP A 36 3.94 2.23 11.63
CA ASP A 36 4.16 3.67 11.80
C ASP A 36 3.50 4.51 10.70
N ASN A 37 3.43 5.83 10.94
CA ASN A 37 2.90 6.83 10.02
C ASN A 37 3.79 7.09 8.79
N THR A 38 4.60 6.10 8.42
CA THR A 38 5.55 6.13 7.30
C THR A 38 5.26 4.96 6.38
N CYS A 39 5.19 5.23 5.08
CA CYS A 39 5.06 4.18 4.09
C CYS A 39 6.35 3.36 3.99
N PRO A 40 6.34 2.05 4.24
CA PRO A 40 7.56 1.22 4.20
C PRO A 40 8.08 0.96 2.78
N ILE A 41 7.34 1.37 1.73
CA ILE A 41 7.75 1.20 0.33
C ILE A 41 8.59 2.40 -0.12
N CYS A 42 8.11 3.62 0.12
CA CYS A 42 8.80 4.86 -0.27
C CYS A 42 9.52 5.56 0.90
N LEU A 43 9.42 5.01 2.12
CA LEU A 43 10.02 5.51 3.36
C LEU A 43 9.64 6.97 3.67
N SER A 44 8.44 7.39 3.27
CA SER A 44 7.92 8.75 3.45
C SER A 44 6.70 8.76 4.36
N GLU A 45 6.57 9.80 5.18
CA GLU A 45 5.42 10.00 6.06
C GLU A 45 4.12 10.18 5.26
N TYR A 46 3.00 9.74 5.83
CA TYR A 46 1.68 9.98 5.24
C TYR A 46 1.25 11.42 5.45
N ALA A 47 0.91 12.10 4.37
CA ALA A 47 0.24 13.40 4.46
C ALA A 47 -1.28 13.25 4.55
N SER A 48 -1.94 14.21 5.20
CA SER A 48 -3.41 14.25 5.33
C SER A 48 -4.15 14.12 4.01
N SER A 49 -3.59 14.70 2.94
CA SER A 49 -4.15 14.69 1.59
C SER A 49 -3.93 13.38 0.83
N GLU A 50 -3.11 12.47 1.36
CA GLU A 50 -2.73 11.24 0.68
C GLU A 50 -3.69 10.09 0.98
N ALA A 51 -3.91 9.29 -0.05
CA ALA A 51 -4.67 8.06 0.04
C ALA A 51 -3.77 6.93 0.55
N VAL A 52 -4.18 6.31 1.65
CA VAL A 52 -3.47 5.19 2.27
C VAL A 52 -4.30 3.92 2.10
N GLY A 53 -3.68 2.84 1.62
CA GLY A 53 -4.28 1.52 1.48
C GLY A 53 -3.78 0.60 2.60
N CYS A 54 -4.69 0.04 3.39
CA CYS A 54 -4.38 -0.91 4.46
C CYS A 54 -4.85 -2.31 4.09
N LEU A 55 -3.96 -3.30 4.12
CA LEU A 55 -4.28 -4.68 3.73
C LEU A 55 -5.27 -5.31 4.71
N TYR A 56 -6.30 -6.01 4.21
CA TYR A 56 -7.32 -6.62 5.09
C TYR A 56 -6.79 -7.72 6.01
N ARG A 57 -5.75 -8.44 5.58
CA ARG A 57 -5.24 -9.62 6.31
C ARG A 57 -4.27 -9.31 7.44
N CYS A 58 -3.56 -8.20 7.36
CA CYS A 58 -2.50 -7.86 8.31
C CYS A 58 -2.50 -6.41 8.76
N GLU A 59 -3.41 -5.59 8.22
CA GLU A 59 -3.64 -4.20 8.60
C GLU A 59 -2.42 -3.27 8.44
N HIS A 60 -1.40 -3.72 7.71
CA HIS A 60 -0.30 -2.86 7.30
C HIS A 60 -0.77 -1.88 6.23
N CYS A 61 -0.40 -0.62 6.44
CA CYS A 61 -0.80 0.51 5.61
C CYS A 61 0.36 0.99 4.74
N PHE A 62 0.02 1.56 3.59
CA PHE A 62 0.93 2.01 2.54
C PHE A 62 0.26 3.13 1.74
N HIS A 63 0.99 3.96 1.01
CA HIS A 63 0.33 4.81 -0.01
C HIS A 63 -0.38 3.93 -1.02
N VAL A 64 -1.57 4.35 -1.46
CA VAL A 64 -2.35 3.62 -2.46
C VAL A 64 -1.52 3.35 -3.72
N GLU A 65 -0.75 4.32 -4.21
CA GLU A 65 0.09 4.14 -5.38
C GLU A 65 1.24 3.14 -5.16
N CYS A 66 1.83 3.16 -3.96
CA CYS A 66 2.91 2.26 -3.59
C CYS A 66 2.42 0.82 -3.46
N ILE A 67 1.31 0.59 -2.76
CA ILE A 67 0.75 -0.76 -2.60
C ILE A 67 0.16 -1.27 -3.91
N ASP A 68 -0.44 -0.41 -4.74
CA ASP A 68 -0.94 -0.83 -6.05
C ASP A 68 0.21 -1.36 -6.92
N THR A 69 1.29 -0.59 -7.02
CA THR A 69 2.51 -0.99 -7.76
C THR A 69 3.11 -2.28 -7.21
N TRP A 70 3.17 -2.42 -5.88
CA TRP A 70 3.66 -3.64 -5.24
C TRP A 70 2.79 -4.85 -5.56
N LEU A 71 1.45 -4.71 -5.47
CA LEU A 71 0.49 -5.79 -5.69
C LEU A 71 0.34 -6.20 -7.17
N GLN A 72 0.71 -5.31 -8.10
CA GLN A 72 0.85 -5.65 -9.52
C GLN A 72 1.94 -6.71 -9.76
N LEU A 73 2.96 -6.77 -8.89
CA LEU A 73 4.11 -7.66 -8.99
C LEU A 73 4.05 -8.83 -8.00
N ARG A 74 3.54 -8.60 -6.78
CA ARG A 74 3.55 -9.56 -5.66
C ARG A 74 2.25 -9.49 -4.87
N SER A 75 1.48 -10.57 -4.80
CA SER A 75 0.25 -10.62 -4.00
C SER A 75 0.49 -10.95 -2.52
N SER A 76 1.44 -10.26 -1.89
CA SER A 76 1.79 -10.44 -0.47
C SER A 76 2.16 -9.11 0.20
N CYS A 77 2.05 -9.03 1.52
CA CYS A 77 2.49 -7.86 2.29
C CYS A 77 4.02 -7.73 2.27
N SER A 78 4.56 -6.55 1.98
CA SER A 78 6.02 -6.33 2.01
C SER A 78 6.62 -6.34 3.42
N ILE A 79 5.80 -6.13 4.46
CA ILE A 79 6.23 -6.10 5.86
C ILE A 79 6.26 -7.52 6.45
N CYS A 80 5.11 -8.20 6.48
CA CYS A 80 4.98 -9.50 7.13
C CYS A 80 4.92 -10.70 6.18
N ARG A 81 5.01 -10.48 4.86
CA ARG A 81 4.94 -11.51 3.82
C ARG A 81 3.63 -12.33 3.79
N ASN A 82 2.60 -11.92 4.53
CA ASN A 82 1.29 -12.56 4.47
C ASN A 82 0.71 -12.51 3.05
N SER A 83 0.25 -13.64 2.54
CA SER A 83 -0.38 -13.72 1.23
C SER A 83 -1.74 -13.01 1.25
N LEU A 84 -2.05 -12.33 0.15
CA LEU A 84 -3.30 -11.59 -0.03
C LEU A 84 -4.25 -12.30 -0.99
N SER A 85 -3.75 -13.29 -1.72
CA SER A 85 -4.61 -14.22 -2.45
C SER A 85 -5.29 -15.12 -1.42
N THR A 86 -6.57 -14.88 -1.17
CA THR A 86 -7.42 -15.99 -0.73
C THR A 86 -7.41 -17.02 -1.86
N ARG A 87 -7.18 -18.28 -1.53
CA ARG A 87 -7.28 -19.39 -2.48
C ARG A 87 -8.74 -19.59 -2.87
#